data_AF-A0A9L0SM55-F1
#
_entry.id   AF-A0A9L0SM55-F1
#
_cell.length_a   1.000
_cell.length_b   1.000
_cell.length_c   1.000
_cell.angle_alpha   90.00
_cell.angle_beta   90.00
_cell.angle_gamma   90.00
#
_symmetry.space_group_name_H-M   'P 1'
#
loop_
_entity.id
_entity.type
_entity.pdbx_description
1 polymer ?
#
loop_
_entity_poly.entity_id
_entity_poly.type
_entity_poly.pdbx_seq_one_letter_code
_entity_poly.pdbx_strand_id
1 'polypeptide(L)'
;MAKFRRKTCIILSLFILFIFSLMMGLKMLRPNKATFGDPFGLDLLPELRQRSHLGKSFDSQKSDKINSETNVKNLKSVEITIKASKASEPNLEEQPPLNYYLHVFYYSWYGNPQFDGKYVHWNHPILKHWDPKITKNYPQGKHNPPDDIGSSFYPELGSYSSRDPSVIETHMKQMYSASIGVLALSWYPPHSKDENGEPTDDLVPGILDKAHKYNLKVWESSSLLQVQDERQCTSYVLCL
;
A
#
# COMPACT_ATOMS: atom_id res chain seq x y z
N MET A 1 -39.57 30.20 44.57
CA MET A 1 -38.61 29.53 43.64
C MET A 1 -39.17 29.13 42.26
N ALA A 2 -40.48 29.15 42.00
CA ALA A 2 -41.04 28.74 40.70
C ALA A 2 -40.92 29.79 39.56
N LYS A 3 -40.84 31.10 39.87
CA LYS A 3 -40.73 32.16 38.85
C LYS A 3 -39.34 32.23 38.17
N PHE A 4 -38.28 31.83 38.87
CA PHE A 4 -36.91 31.87 38.33
C PHE A 4 -36.70 30.77 37.27
N ARG A 5 -37.18 29.55 37.55
CA ARG A 5 -37.14 28.42 36.61
C ARG A 5 -37.92 28.68 35.31
N ARG A 6 -39.04 29.42 35.39
CA ARG A 6 -39.85 29.78 34.21
C ARG A 6 -39.12 30.77 33.29
N LYS A 7 -38.43 31.77 33.85
CA LYS A 7 -37.63 32.73 33.06
C LYS A 7 -36.44 32.05 32.38
N THR A 8 -35.74 31.16 33.08
CA THR A 8 -34.62 30.40 32.50
C THR A 8 -35.09 29.46 31.39
N CYS A 9 -36.25 28.80 31.54
CA CYS A 9 -36.82 27.96 30.48
C CYS A 9 -37.23 28.77 29.24
N ILE A 10 -37.79 29.97 29.43
CA ILE A 10 -38.15 30.86 28.31
C ILE A 10 -36.89 31.31 27.56
N ILE A 11 -35.84 31.70 28.28
CA ILE A 11 -34.56 32.11 27.66
C ILE A 11 -33.92 30.94 26.89
N LEU A 12 -33.92 29.73 27.49
CA LEU A 12 -33.40 28.53 26.83
C LEU A 12 -34.20 28.20 25.56
N SER A 13 -35.53 28.31 25.62
CA SER A 13 -36.39 28.05 24.46
C SER A 13 -36.15 29.06 23.33
N LEU A 14 -35.95 30.34 23.66
CA LEU A 14 -35.62 31.37 22.67
C LEU A 14 -34.24 31.13 22.05
N PHE A 15 -33.27 30.69 22.84
CA PHE A 15 -31.93 30.37 22.35
C PHE A 15 -31.94 29.17 21.40
N ILE A 16 -32.68 28.11 21.74
CA ILE A 16 -32.86 26.93 20.86
C ILE A 16 -33.52 27.34 19.55
N LEU A 17 -34.59 28.14 19.59
CA LEU A 17 -35.28 28.64 18.39
C LEU A 17 -34.36 29.50 17.51
N PHE A 18 -33.49 30.31 18.12
CA PHE A 18 -32.50 31.10 17.39
C PHE A 18 -31.49 30.22 16.66
N ILE A 19 -30.94 29.19 17.31
CA ILE A 19 -30.02 28.23 16.68
C ILE A 19 -30.69 27.49 15.52
N PHE A 20 -31.95 27.04 15.70
CA PHE A 20 -32.70 26.38 14.63
C PHE A 20 -32.95 27.29 13.43
N SER A 21 -33.28 28.58 13.68
CA SER A 21 -33.44 29.58 12.62
C SER A 21 -32.13 29.81 11.85
N LEU A 22 -31.00 29.90 12.56
CA LEU A 22 -29.67 30.02 11.97
C LEU A 22 -29.31 28.81 11.11
N MET A 23 -29.57 27.58 11.60
CA MET A 23 -29.34 26.36 10.83
C MET A 23 -30.21 26.28 9.58
N MET A 24 -31.48 26.71 9.65
CA MET A 24 -32.37 26.78 8.49
C MET A 24 -31.91 27.86 7.49
N GLY A 25 -31.47 29.03 7.96
CA GLY A 25 -30.92 30.09 7.11
C GLY A 25 -29.63 29.66 6.40
N LEU A 26 -28.71 29.01 7.12
CA LEU A 26 -27.49 28.42 6.55
C LEU A 26 -27.81 27.33 5.53
N LYS A 27 -28.86 26.53 5.77
CA LYS A 27 -29.32 25.50 4.83
C LYS A 27 -29.94 26.10 3.56
N MET A 28 -30.56 27.28 3.64
CA MET A 28 -31.10 28.01 2.47
C MET A 28 -30.02 28.71 1.63
N LEU A 29 -28.85 28.98 2.20
CA LEU A 29 -27.69 29.53 1.47
C LEU A 29 -26.89 28.47 0.71
N ARG A 30 -27.19 27.17 0.90
CA ARG A 30 -26.58 26.10 0.12
C ARG A 30 -27.39 25.90 -1.18
N PRO A 31 -26.82 26.15 -2.36
CA PRO A 31 -27.50 25.87 -3.62
C PRO A 31 -27.78 24.37 -3.71
N ASN A 32 -29.04 23.99 -3.90
CA ASN A 32 -29.46 22.61 -4.14
C ASN A 32 -28.97 22.14 -5.52
N LYS A 33 -27.69 21.77 -5.65
CA LYS A 33 -27.17 20.84 -6.66
C LYS A 33 -25.87 20.19 -6.18
N ALA A 34 -26.00 19.01 -5.58
CA ALA A 34 -25.11 17.87 -5.75
C ALA A 34 -25.70 16.73 -4.91
N THR A 35 -26.40 15.82 -5.56
CA THR A 35 -26.71 14.50 -5.04
C THR A 35 -25.38 13.78 -4.85
N PHE A 36 -24.79 13.91 -3.67
CA PHE A 36 -23.66 13.08 -3.26
C PHE A 36 -24.25 11.84 -2.59
N GLY A 37 -23.90 10.68 -3.13
CA GLY A 37 -24.48 9.39 -2.82
C GLY A 37 -24.38 8.98 -1.36
N ASP A 38 -25.21 8.00 -1.02
CA ASP A 38 -25.30 7.31 0.27
C ASP A 38 -23.90 6.88 0.80
N PRO A 39 -23.64 6.94 2.12
CA PRO A 39 -22.33 6.65 2.69
C PRO A 39 -22.04 5.15 2.85
N PHE A 40 -22.82 4.27 2.22
CA PHE A 40 -22.59 2.82 2.28
C PHE A 40 -22.75 2.22 0.89
N GLY A 41 -21.62 1.93 0.25
CA GLY A 41 -21.54 1.29 -1.06
C GLY A 41 -22.00 -0.17 -1.04
N LEU A 42 -23.32 -0.37 -1.02
CA LEU A 42 -23.99 -1.67 -1.20
C LEU A 42 -24.77 -1.72 -2.52
N ASP A 43 -24.20 -1.19 -3.61
CA ASP A 43 -24.83 -1.26 -4.93
C ASP A 43 -23.86 -1.67 -6.05
N LEU A 44 -22.95 -2.61 -5.74
CA LEU A 44 -22.14 -3.34 -6.72
C LEU A 44 -22.51 -4.83 -6.71
N LEU A 45 -23.76 -5.13 -7.04
CA LEU A 45 -24.16 -6.46 -7.50
C LEU A 45 -25.05 -6.31 -8.75
N PRO A 46 -24.51 -6.55 -9.96
CA PRO A 46 -25.35 -6.73 -11.13
C PRO A 46 -26.02 -8.11 -11.03
N GLU A 47 -27.27 -8.09 -10.60
CA GLU A 47 -28.41 -8.79 -11.20
C GLU A 47 -28.08 -10.04 -12.06
N LEU A 48 -27.80 -11.16 -11.40
CA LEU A 48 -27.89 -12.50 -12.01
C LEU A 48 -29.34 -13.01 -11.88
N ARG A 49 -30.17 -12.73 -12.89
CA ARG A 49 -31.48 -13.36 -13.06
C ARG A 49 -31.64 -13.99 -14.44
N GLN A 50 -31.20 -15.25 -14.55
CA GLN A 50 -31.70 -16.38 -15.38
C GLN A 50 -30.55 -17.39 -15.44
N ARG A 51 -30.65 -18.64 -14.97
CA ARG A 51 -31.61 -19.67 -15.37
C ARG A 51 -31.44 -20.88 -14.45
N SER A 52 -32.46 -21.25 -13.71
CA SER A 52 -32.59 -22.58 -13.11
C SER A 52 -33.04 -23.59 -14.18
N HIS A 53 -32.76 -24.87 -13.93
CA HIS A 53 -33.01 -26.07 -14.74
C HIS A 53 -31.97 -26.42 -15.83
N LEU A 54 -30.97 -27.22 -15.44
CA LEU A 54 -30.79 -28.56 -16.01
C LEU A 54 -29.88 -29.40 -15.10
N GLY A 55 -30.36 -30.59 -14.70
CA GLY A 55 -29.63 -31.52 -13.84
C GLY A 55 -28.93 -32.66 -14.59
N LYS A 56 -28.47 -33.62 -13.77
CA LYS A 56 -27.77 -34.92 -14.05
C LYS A 56 -26.25 -34.77 -14.14
N SER A 57 -25.46 -35.18 -13.13
CA SER A 57 -25.14 -36.53 -12.63
C SER A 57 -24.56 -37.46 -13.70
N PHE A 58 -23.29 -37.85 -13.55
CA PHE A 58 -22.69 -39.17 -13.85
C PHE A 58 -21.19 -39.06 -13.50
N ASP A 59 -20.78 -39.45 -12.30
CA ASP A 59 -20.29 -40.78 -11.89
C ASP A 59 -19.01 -41.26 -12.58
N SER A 60 -17.95 -41.24 -11.77
CA SER A 60 -16.87 -42.22 -11.62
C SER A 60 -17.05 -43.55 -12.36
N GLN A 61 -16.07 -43.94 -13.16
CA GLN A 61 -15.60 -45.32 -13.14
C GLN A 61 -14.14 -45.50 -13.62
N LYS A 62 -13.45 -46.26 -12.77
CA LYS A 62 -12.11 -46.84 -12.82
C LYS A 62 -12.07 -48.06 -13.77
N SER A 63 -10.85 -48.56 -14.03
CA SER A 63 -10.45 -49.91 -14.52
C SER A 63 -10.31 -50.06 -16.03
N ASP A 64 -9.36 -50.79 -16.62
CA ASP A 64 -8.20 -51.57 -16.15
C ASP A 64 -7.35 -51.94 -17.38
N LYS A 65 -6.13 -52.45 -17.12
CA LYS A 65 -5.35 -53.42 -17.92
C LYS A 65 -4.49 -52.96 -19.11
N ILE A 66 -3.21 -52.79 -18.77
CA ILE A 66 -2.03 -53.56 -19.23
C ILE A 66 -2.24 -54.42 -20.48
N ASN A 67 -1.41 -54.18 -21.50
CA ASN A 67 -0.75 -55.22 -22.28
C ASN A 67 0.70 -54.80 -22.56
N SER A 68 1.62 -55.64 -22.07
CA SER A 68 3.03 -55.68 -22.38
C SER A 68 3.26 -56.17 -23.80
N GLU A 69 4.10 -55.51 -24.59
CA GLU A 69 4.95 -56.23 -25.55
C GLU A 69 6.17 -55.42 -25.96
N THR A 70 7.29 -56.13 -25.92
CA THR A 70 8.68 -55.69 -26.03
C THR A 70 9.04 -55.40 -27.47
N ASN A 71 9.61 -54.24 -27.77
CA ASN A 71 10.49 -54.11 -28.92
C ASN A 71 11.69 -53.20 -28.60
N VAL A 72 12.76 -53.86 -28.15
CA VAL A 72 14.10 -53.29 -28.09
C VAL A 72 14.69 -53.43 -29.48
N LYS A 73 14.89 -52.32 -30.20
CA LYS A 73 16.12 -52.00 -30.95
C LYS A 73 15.98 -50.70 -31.76
N ASN A 74 17.07 -49.95 -31.71
CA ASN A 74 17.50 -48.89 -32.64
C ASN A 74 16.97 -47.45 -32.44
N LEU A 75 17.85 -46.64 -31.85
CA LEU A 75 18.74 -45.69 -32.55
C LEU A 75 18.67 -44.25 -32.00
N LYS A 76 19.86 -43.77 -31.62
CA LYS A 76 20.33 -42.37 -31.62
C LYS A 76 19.80 -41.42 -30.54
N SER A 77 20.68 -41.21 -29.56
CA SER A 77 21.15 -39.89 -29.11
C SER A 77 20.30 -38.70 -29.57
N VAL A 78 19.41 -38.25 -28.69
CA VAL A 78 18.95 -36.87 -28.69
C VAL A 78 19.34 -36.30 -27.34
N GLU A 79 20.51 -35.68 -27.34
CA GLU A 79 20.90 -34.63 -26.41
C GLU A 79 19.74 -33.64 -26.35
N ILE A 80 19.01 -33.66 -25.23
CA ILE A 80 18.00 -32.64 -24.95
C ILE A 80 18.80 -31.38 -24.63
N THR A 81 19.17 -30.65 -25.67
CA THR A 81 19.50 -29.24 -25.55
C THR A 81 18.26 -28.56 -25.03
N ILE A 82 18.16 -28.43 -23.71
CA ILE A 82 17.24 -27.50 -23.06
C ILE A 82 17.69 -26.12 -23.50
N LYS A 83 17.17 -25.68 -24.65
CA LYS A 83 17.31 -24.32 -25.12
C LYS A 83 16.62 -23.48 -24.05
N ALA A 84 17.43 -22.85 -23.19
CA ALA A 84 16.95 -21.88 -22.22
C ALA A 84 16.01 -20.93 -22.96
N SER A 85 14.75 -20.94 -22.56
CA SER A 85 13.76 -19.98 -23.03
C SER A 85 14.25 -18.61 -22.58
N LYS A 86 14.86 -17.89 -23.52
CA LYS A 86 15.20 -16.48 -23.41
C LYS A 86 13.93 -15.80 -22.90
N ALA A 87 13.95 -15.32 -21.66
CA ALA A 87 12.89 -14.50 -21.12
C ALA A 87 12.71 -13.35 -22.10
N SER A 88 11.59 -13.35 -22.80
CA SER A 88 11.21 -12.27 -23.69
C SER A 88 11.12 -11.03 -22.84
N GLU A 89 12.05 -10.09 -23.06
CA GLU A 89 11.92 -8.73 -22.58
C GLU A 89 10.52 -8.23 -22.95
N PRO A 90 9.80 -7.59 -22.03
CA PRO A 90 8.46 -7.10 -22.32
C PRO A 90 8.55 -6.11 -23.48
N ASN A 91 7.71 -6.33 -24.49
CA ASN A 91 7.60 -5.45 -25.64
C ASN A 91 7.18 -4.06 -25.14
N LEU A 92 8.04 -3.06 -25.34
CA LEU A 92 7.87 -1.69 -24.80
C LEU A 92 6.65 -0.94 -25.38
N GLU A 93 5.96 -1.52 -26.37
CA GLU A 93 4.94 -0.81 -27.16
C GLU A 93 3.49 -0.98 -26.66
N GLU A 94 3.23 -1.79 -25.62
CA GLU A 94 1.88 -1.95 -25.04
C GLU A 94 1.79 -1.42 -23.62
N GLN A 95 2.68 -0.48 -23.29
CA GLN A 95 2.84 0.02 -21.94
C GLN A 95 2.05 1.31 -21.74
N PRO A 96 1.30 1.44 -20.63
CA PRO A 96 0.49 2.63 -20.41
C PRO A 96 1.41 3.85 -20.20
N PRO A 97 1.05 5.03 -20.72
CA PRO A 97 1.89 6.21 -20.56
C PRO A 97 2.03 6.58 -19.08
N LEU A 98 3.24 6.98 -18.67
CA LEU A 98 3.48 7.47 -17.31
C LEU A 98 2.77 8.81 -17.07
N ASN A 99 2.11 8.94 -15.92
CA ASN A 99 1.53 10.20 -15.48
C ASN A 99 2.46 10.90 -14.48
N TYR A 100 3.17 11.93 -14.91
CA TYR A 100 4.10 12.69 -14.06
C TYR A 100 3.40 13.65 -13.06
N TYR A 101 2.07 13.79 -13.15
CA TYR A 101 1.26 14.46 -12.12
C TYR A 101 0.83 13.50 -11.01
N LEU A 102 1.07 12.19 -11.17
CA LEU A 102 0.77 11.18 -10.15
C LEU A 102 2.05 10.81 -9.41
N HIS A 103 2.05 11.09 -8.10
CA HIS A 103 3.17 10.84 -7.20
C HIS A 103 2.82 9.73 -6.22
N VAL A 104 3.79 8.87 -5.89
CA VAL A 104 3.63 7.82 -4.86
C VAL A 104 4.70 7.96 -3.79
N PHE A 105 4.31 7.88 -2.52
CA PHE A 105 5.28 7.83 -1.43
C PHE A 105 6.01 6.49 -1.42
N TYR A 106 7.34 6.55 -1.33
CA TYR A 106 8.21 5.38 -1.40
C TYR A 106 9.19 5.37 -0.23
N TYR A 107 9.30 4.23 0.45
CA TYR A 107 10.16 4.05 1.61
C TYR A 107 11.27 3.04 1.31
N SER A 108 12.53 3.46 1.50
CA SER A 108 13.72 2.64 1.24
C SER A 108 14.39 2.12 2.52
N TRP A 109 13.61 1.88 3.57
CA TRP A 109 14.11 1.60 4.93
C TRP A 109 14.06 0.11 5.35
N TYR A 110 13.63 -0.79 4.48
CA TYR A 110 13.49 -2.21 4.82
C TYR A 110 14.81 -2.94 4.66
N GLY A 111 15.12 -3.87 5.58
CA GLY A 111 16.37 -4.64 5.52
C GLY A 111 16.20 -6.07 6.00
N ASN A 112 17.07 -6.97 5.52
CA ASN A 112 17.06 -8.39 5.87
C ASN A 112 18.48 -8.95 6.13
N PRO A 113 18.62 -10.15 6.74
CA PRO A 113 19.92 -10.70 7.07
C PRO A 113 20.87 -10.90 5.89
N GLN A 114 20.35 -11.11 4.68
CA GLN A 114 21.15 -11.40 3.49
C GLN A 114 21.88 -10.15 2.97
N PHE A 115 21.21 -9.00 2.94
CA PHE A 115 21.79 -7.76 2.39
C PHE A 115 22.23 -6.77 3.47
N ASP A 116 21.62 -6.81 4.65
CA ASP A 116 21.81 -5.83 5.73
C ASP A 116 22.42 -6.45 7.00
N GLY A 117 22.60 -7.78 7.03
CA GLY A 117 23.10 -8.53 8.19
C GLY A 117 22.10 -8.69 9.33
N LYS A 118 20.96 -8.01 9.28
CA LYS A 118 19.84 -8.11 10.24
C LYS A 118 18.54 -7.65 9.60
N TYR A 119 17.41 -8.00 10.21
CA TYR A 119 16.14 -7.37 9.85
C TYR A 119 16.09 -5.92 10.32
N VAL A 120 15.58 -5.04 9.45
CA VAL A 120 15.34 -3.61 9.70
C VAL A 120 13.93 -3.28 9.23
N HIS A 121 13.18 -2.51 10.03
CA HIS A 121 11.75 -2.20 9.85
C HIS A 121 10.77 -3.38 9.85
N TRP A 122 11.12 -4.56 9.31
CA TRP A 122 10.27 -5.75 9.41
C TRP A 122 10.08 -6.23 10.85
N ASN A 123 11.12 -6.12 11.67
CA ASN A 123 11.15 -6.44 13.09
C ASN A 123 10.78 -5.22 13.97
N HIS A 124 9.83 -4.39 13.51
CA HIS A 124 9.42 -3.17 14.19
C HIS A 124 8.96 -3.49 15.64
N PRO A 125 9.27 -2.64 16.63
CA PRO A 125 8.68 -2.78 17.96
C PRO A 125 7.18 -2.48 17.96
N ILE A 126 6.43 -3.21 18.79
CA ILE A 126 5.04 -2.87 19.05
C ILE A 126 5.02 -1.58 19.86
N LEU A 127 4.42 -0.53 19.29
CA LEU A 127 4.37 0.78 19.91
C LEU A 127 3.50 0.74 21.17
N LYS A 128 4.02 1.36 22.24
CA LYS A 128 3.28 1.48 23.49
C LYS A 128 2.18 2.51 23.33
N HIS A 129 1.03 2.21 23.91
CA HIS A 129 0.00 3.23 24.10
C HIS A 129 0.53 4.30 25.07
N TRP A 130 0.17 5.57 24.83
CA TRP A 130 0.63 6.70 25.64
C TRP A 130 0.23 6.60 27.12
N ASP A 131 -0.93 5.99 27.42
CA ASP A 131 -1.33 5.58 28.77
C ASP A 131 -0.72 4.21 29.14
N PRO A 132 0.17 4.13 30.16
CA PRO A 132 0.77 2.89 30.62
C PRO A 132 -0.23 1.85 31.13
N LYS A 133 -1.41 2.26 31.61
CA LYS A 133 -2.46 1.33 32.08
C LYS A 133 -3.04 0.55 30.93
N ILE A 134 -3.22 1.20 29.78
CA ILE A 134 -3.74 0.60 28.56
C ILE A 134 -2.68 -0.31 27.92
N THR A 135 -1.42 0.15 27.87
CA THR A 135 -0.29 -0.61 27.30
C THR A 135 -0.14 -2.02 27.86
N LYS A 136 -0.41 -2.23 29.17
CA LYS A 136 -0.32 -3.55 29.81
C LYS A 136 -1.25 -4.60 29.20
N ASN A 137 -2.31 -4.18 28.53
CA ASN A 137 -3.31 -5.07 27.93
C ASN A 137 -2.97 -5.44 26.48
N TYR A 138 -1.92 -4.88 25.90
CA TYR A 138 -1.50 -5.12 24.51
C TYR A 138 -0.17 -5.86 24.45
N PRO A 139 0.06 -6.66 23.38
CA PRO A 139 1.34 -7.31 23.13
C PRO A 139 2.51 -6.32 23.20
N GLN A 140 3.66 -6.80 23.68
CA GLN A 140 4.88 -6.01 23.83
C GLN A 140 6.03 -6.75 23.13
N GLY A 141 7.07 -6.02 22.76
CA GLY A 141 8.27 -6.58 22.15
C GLY A 141 8.42 -6.15 20.69
N LYS A 142 9.07 -6.99 19.90
CA LYS A 142 9.32 -6.79 18.47
C LYS A 142 8.76 -7.98 17.69
N HIS A 143 8.36 -7.70 16.46
CA HIS A 143 8.04 -8.74 15.50
C HIS A 143 9.28 -9.60 15.18
N ASN A 144 9.09 -10.88 14.86
CA ASN A 144 10.14 -11.86 14.52
C ASN A 144 10.04 -12.36 13.06
N PRO A 145 10.60 -11.62 12.08
CA PRO A 145 10.59 -12.03 10.68
C PRO A 145 11.36 -13.35 10.44
N PRO A 146 11.02 -14.13 9.40
CA PRO A 146 10.21 -13.71 8.25
C PRO A 146 8.70 -13.90 8.42
N ASP A 147 8.24 -14.75 9.33
CA ASP A 147 6.82 -15.12 9.41
C ASP A 147 5.99 -14.12 10.23
N ASP A 148 6.61 -13.48 11.23
CA ASP A 148 5.99 -12.43 12.06
C ASP A 148 6.64 -11.08 11.74
N ILE A 149 5.96 -10.26 10.93
CA ILE A 149 6.44 -8.94 10.51
C ILE A 149 5.57 -7.82 11.08
N GLY A 150 6.13 -6.62 11.20
CA GLY A 150 5.45 -5.40 11.63
C GLY A 150 4.48 -4.81 10.58
N SER A 151 3.60 -5.66 10.02
CA SER A 151 2.60 -5.29 9.03
C SER A 151 1.38 -6.19 9.15
N SER A 152 0.18 -5.63 8.96
CA SER A 152 -1.04 -6.43 8.85
C SER A 152 -1.18 -7.16 7.51
N PHE A 153 -0.36 -6.80 6.51
CA PHE A 153 -0.30 -7.42 5.19
C PHE A 153 1.09 -8.01 4.93
N TYR A 154 1.16 -9.11 4.17
CA TYR A 154 2.42 -9.73 3.80
C TYR A 154 2.80 -9.39 2.35
N PRO A 155 3.99 -8.79 2.10
CA PRO A 155 4.42 -8.49 0.73
C PRO A 155 4.66 -9.76 -0.09
N GLU A 156 4.35 -9.73 -1.38
CA GLU A 156 4.68 -10.83 -2.30
C GLU A 156 6.19 -11.09 -2.38
N LEU A 157 7.00 -10.03 -2.25
CA LEU A 157 8.47 -10.10 -2.18
C LEU A 157 9.01 -10.57 -0.81
N GLY A 158 8.12 -10.93 0.13
CA GLY A 158 8.48 -11.31 1.50
C GLY A 158 9.11 -10.18 2.32
N SER A 159 9.86 -10.54 3.36
CA SER A 159 10.66 -9.60 4.16
C SER A 159 11.94 -9.19 3.40
N TYR A 160 11.77 -8.44 2.31
CA TYR A 160 12.82 -8.04 1.38
C TYR A 160 13.79 -7.01 1.97
N SER A 161 14.91 -6.76 1.28
CA SER A 161 15.80 -5.62 1.57
C SER A 161 15.61 -4.51 0.54
N SER A 162 15.49 -3.27 1.00
CA SER A 162 15.53 -2.08 0.13
C SER A 162 16.90 -1.86 -0.50
N ARG A 163 17.95 -2.54 -0.03
CA ARG A 163 19.30 -2.53 -0.63
C ARG A 163 19.46 -3.54 -1.78
N ASP A 164 18.53 -4.47 -1.94
CA ASP A 164 18.57 -5.45 -3.01
C ASP A 164 18.21 -4.78 -4.36
N PRO A 165 19.13 -4.73 -5.34
CA PRO A 165 18.84 -4.10 -6.64
C PRO A 165 17.69 -4.75 -7.40
N SER A 166 17.42 -6.03 -7.17
CA SER A 166 16.32 -6.77 -7.81
C SER A 166 14.95 -6.37 -7.28
N VAL A 167 14.88 -6.03 -5.98
CA VAL A 167 13.69 -5.49 -5.32
C VAL A 167 13.39 -4.09 -5.84
N ILE A 168 14.41 -3.21 -5.88
CA ILE A 168 14.25 -1.86 -6.44
C ILE A 168 13.74 -1.94 -7.88
N GLU A 169 14.33 -2.80 -8.71
CA GLU A 169 13.90 -2.99 -10.09
C GLU A 169 12.46 -3.50 -10.20
N THR A 170 12.04 -4.39 -9.31
CA THR A 170 10.66 -4.88 -9.26
C THR A 170 9.69 -3.77 -8.85
N HIS A 171 10.04 -2.92 -7.88
CA HIS A 171 9.23 -1.77 -7.51
C HIS A 171 9.07 -0.77 -8.66
N MET A 172 10.14 -0.49 -9.43
CA MET A 172 10.05 0.38 -10.62
C MET A 172 9.08 -0.21 -11.66
N LYS A 173 9.13 -1.52 -11.91
CA LYS A 173 8.18 -2.21 -12.81
C LYS A 173 6.73 -2.10 -12.32
N GLN A 174 6.50 -2.23 -11.01
CA GLN A 174 5.17 -2.09 -10.41
C GLN A 174 4.63 -0.67 -10.58
N MET A 175 5.43 0.36 -10.26
CA MET A 175 5.04 1.76 -10.45
C MET A 175 4.77 2.09 -11.91
N TYR A 176 5.63 1.58 -12.80
CA TYR A 176 5.46 1.72 -14.24
C TYR A 176 4.16 1.10 -14.73
N SER A 177 3.85 -0.13 -14.29
CA SER A 177 2.59 -0.83 -14.63
C SER A 177 1.35 -0.12 -14.08
N ALA A 178 1.50 0.64 -13.00
CA ALA A 178 0.47 1.49 -12.40
C ALA A 178 0.37 2.90 -13.02
N SER A 179 1.15 3.20 -14.08
CA SER A 179 1.22 4.52 -14.73
C SER A 179 1.65 5.66 -13.81
N ILE A 180 2.37 5.37 -12.74
CA ILE A 180 2.89 6.38 -11.80
C ILE A 180 4.19 6.94 -12.38
N GLY A 181 4.28 8.26 -12.58
CA GLY A 181 5.48 8.88 -13.17
C GLY A 181 6.51 9.37 -12.15
N VAL A 182 6.14 9.55 -10.87
CA VAL A 182 7.01 10.14 -9.85
C VAL A 182 6.96 9.33 -8.55
N LEU A 183 8.13 8.95 -8.03
CA LEU A 183 8.27 8.40 -6.68
C LEU A 183 8.79 9.48 -5.72
N ALA A 184 8.03 9.75 -4.68
CA ALA A 184 8.39 10.64 -3.59
C ALA A 184 9.12 9.83 -2.51
N LEU A 185 10.45 9.84 -2.56
CA LEU A 185 11.33 9.06 -1.70
C LEU A 185 11.38 9.68 -0.30
N SER A 186 10.98 8.91 0.72
CA SER A 186 11.22 9.28 2.12
C SER A 186 12.72 9.37 2.36
N TRP A 187 13.21 10.56 2.68
CA TRP A 187 14.63 10.83 2.78
C TRP A 187 15.01 11.48 4.11
N TYR A 188 16.14 11.02 4.65
CA TYR A 188 16.82 11.54 5.82
C TYR A 188 18.24 11.96 5.40
N PRO A 189 18.77 13.08 5.94
CA PRO A 189 20.15 13.48 5.69
C PRO A 189 21.18 12.35 5.92
N PRO A 190 22.37 12.42 5.28
CA PRO A 190 23.44 11.45 5.50
C PRO A 190 23.74 11.27 6.99
N HIS A 191 23.95 10.03 7.41
CA HIS A 191 24.17 9.64 8.81
C HIS A 191 22.98 9.86 9.76
N SER A 192 21.81 10.24 9.25
CA SER A 192 20.55 10.29 10.01
C SER A 192 19.58 9.21 9.56
N LYS A 193 18.59 8.92 10.40
CA LYS A 193 17.64 7.82 10.23
C LYS A 193 16.41 8.03 11.11
N ASP A 194 15.34 7.30 10.84
CA ASP A 194 14.23 7.19 11.76
C ASP A 194 14.61 6.40 13.02
N GLU A 195 13.74 6.42 14.03
CA GLU A 195 14.00 5.78 15.33
C GLU A 195 14.20 4.26 15.24
N ASN A 196 13.67 3.60 14.19
CA ASN A 196 13.65 2.15 14.06
C ASN A 196 14.46 1.62 12.86
N GLY A 197 15.10 2.49 12.08
CA GLY A 197 15.81 2.12 10.86
C GLY A 197 17.33 2.20 10.93
N GLU A 198 17.93 2.34 9.75
CA GLU A 198 19.34 2.62 9.47
C GLU A 198 19.44 3.74 8.43
N PRO A 199 20.60 4.41 8.25
CA PRO A 199 20.74 5.45 7.23
C PRO A 199 20.53 4.86 5.83
N THR A 200 19.76 5.58 5.00
CA THR A 200 19.34 5.13 3.66
C THR A 200 19.86 6.00 2.52
N ASP A 201 20.59 7.08 2.82
CA ASP A 201 21.09 8.04 1.82
C ASP A 201 21.98 7.40 0.75
N ASP A 202 22.78 6.39 1.14
CA ASP A 202 23.64 5.65 0.23
C ASP A 202 22.88 4.78 -0.78
N LEU A 203 21.56 4.58 -0.60
CA LEU A 203 20.68 3.91 -1.56
C LEU A 203 20.16 4.83 -2.65
N VAL A 204 20.19 6.15 -2.42
CA VAL A 204 19.63 7.15 -3.34
C VAL A 204 20.21 7.03 -4.75
N PRO A 205 21.53 6.90 -4.97
CA PRO A 205 22.09 6.74 -6.30
C PRO A 205 21.54 5.50 -7.03
N GLY A 206 21.46 4.36 -6.34
CA GLY A 206 20.94 3.12 -6.92
C GLY A 206 19.44 3.20 -7.27
N ILE A 207 18.66 3.93 -6.46
CA ILE A 207 17.24 4.19 -6.73
C ILE A 207 17.10 5.10 -7.96
N LEU A 208 17.91 6.16 -8.07
CA LEU A 208 17.91 7.08 -9.22
C LEU A 208 18.26 6.35 -10.53
N ASP A 209 19.28 5.48 -10.51
CA ASP A 209 19.69 4.68 -11.67
C ASP A 209 18.55 3.77 -12.15
N LYS A 210 17.89 3.08 -11.21
CA LYS A 210 16.75 2.21 -11.54
C LYS A 210 15.53 3.00 -11.99
N ALA A 211 15.22 4.13 -11.36
CA ALA A 211 14.13 5.00 -11.78
C ALA A 211 14.35 5.51 -13.21
N HIS A 212 15.58 5.93 -13.52
CA HIS A 212 15.96 6.39 -14.85
C HIS A 212 15.76 5.30 -15.91
N LYS A 213 16.14 4.04 -15.63
CA LYS A 213 15.92 2.89 -16.51
C LYS A 213 14.44 2.71 -16.91
N TYR A 214 13.50 3.10 -16.05
CA TYR A 214 12.05 2.97 -16.28
C TYR A 214 11.37 4.31 -16.62
N ASN A 215 12.13 5.36 -16.93
CA ASN A 215 11.64 6.73 -17.18
C ASN A 215 10.84 7.34 -16.02
N LEU A 216 11.03 6.86 -14.80
CA LEU A 216 10.42 7.41 -13.59
C LEU A 216 11.22 8.61 -13.09
N LYS A 217 10.55 9.56 -12.44
CA LYS A 217 11.18 10.68 -11.72
C LYS A 217 11.21 10.38 -10.23
N VAL A 218 12.22 10.94 -9.56
CA VAL A 218 12.36 10.87 -8.10
C VAL A 218 12.25 12.28 -7.54
N TRP A 219 11.45 12.43 -6.50
CA TRP A 219 11.34 13.63 -5.68
C TRP A 219 11.70 13.27 -4.24
N GLU A 220 12.41 14.16 -3.53
CA GLU A 220 12.76 13.96 -2.13
C GLU A 220 11.62 14.42 -1.22
N SER A 221 11.06 13.48 -0.46
CA SER A 221 10.11 13.78 0.62
C SER A 221 10.86 13.79 1.94
N SER A 222 11.20 14.98 2.44
CA SER A 222 11.84 15.15 3.73
C SER A 222 10.88 14.72 4.84
N SER A 223 11.10 13.51 5.38
CA SER A 223 10.34 12.97 6.50
C SER A 223 10.76 13.68 7.79
N LEU A 224 10.06 14.78 8.09
CA LEU A 224 10.15 15.60 9.29
C LEU A 224 11.49 16.34 9.47
N LEU A 225 11.47 17.62 9.08
CA LEU A 225 12.10 18.65 9.90
C LEU A 225 11.61 18.46 11.35
N GLN A 226 12.50 18.09 12.27
CA GLN A 226 12.23 18.35 13.69
C GLN A 226 11.93 19.84 13.81
N VAL A 227 10.67 20.21 14.06
CA VAL A 227 10.30 21.60 14.36
C VAL A 227 10.99 21.98 15.66
N GLN A 228 12.13 22.66 15.55
CA GLN A 228 12.90 23.14 16.69
C GLN A 228 12.65 24.63 16.97
N ASP A 229 11.79 25.31 16.20
CA ASP A 229 11.32 26.66 16.49
C ASP A 229 9.92 26.90 15.86
N GLU A 230 8.92 27.20 16.69
CA GLU A 230 7.54 27.49 16.27
C GLU A 230 7.39 28.81 15.47
N ARG A 231 8.49 29.51 15.16
CA ARG A 231 8.47 30.78 14.40
C ARG A 231 9.00 30.69 12.97
N GLN A 232 9.31 29.48 12.48
CA GLN A 232 9.76 29.28 11.10
C GLN A 232 9.12 28.03 10.48
N CYS A 233 7.79 28.01 10.38
CA CYS A 233 7.07 27.07 9.51
C CYS A 233 6.43 27.83 8.34
N THR A 234 7.28 28.42 7.52
CA THR A 234 7.00 28.69 6.11
C THR A 234 8.06 27.93 5.30
N SER A 235 8.02 26.61 5.38
CA SER A 235 8.71 25.80 4.37
C SER A 235 7.79 25.78 3.16
N TYR A 236 8.22 26.49 2.13
CA TYR A 236 7.49 26.71 0.89
C TYR A 236 7.14 25.35 0.25
N VAL A 237 5.87 24.97 0.35
CA VAL A 237 5.23 24.10 -0.65
C VAL A 237 5.08 24.94 -1.91
N LEU A 238 6.15 24.99 -2.71
CA LEU A 238 6.12 25.57 -4.04
C LEU A 238 7.26 24.97 -4.88
N CYS A 239 6.90 23.99 -5.72
CA CYS A 239 7.57 23.77 -6.98
C CYS A 239 6.54 23.24 -7.99
N LEU A 240 5.99 24.22 -8.72
CA LEU A 240 4.92 24.22 -9.73
C LEU A 240 3.49 24.01 -9.24
#